data_AF-A0A7V2GCG7-F1
#
_entry.id   AF-A0A7V2GCG7-F1
#
_cell.length_a   1.000
_cell.length_b   1.000
_cell.length_c   1.000
_cell.angle_alpha   90.00
_cell.angle_beta   90.00
_cell.angle_gamma   90.00
#
_symmetry.space_group_name_H-M   'P 1'
#
loop_
_entity.id
_entity.type
_entity.pdbx_description
1 polymer ?
#
loop_
_entity_poly.entity_id
_entity_poly.type
_entity_poly.pdbx_seq_one_letter_code
_entity_poly.pdbx_strand_id
1 'polypeptide(L)'
;MDPKNMAKQTFDFYRSTFENAFKAMSMLQEQTQRMMDMYLDQTAGFPEEGKKAVREWVNAYKKGSQDFKKAVDESFAKVDKYFTTEEKEKK
;
A
#
# COMPACT_ATOMS: atom_id res chain seq x y z
N MET A 1 16.82 -17.58 21.92
CA MET A 1 16.53 -16.14 21.82
C MET A 1 15.35 -15.82 22.72
N ASP A 2 15.30 -14.63 23.31
CA ASP A 2 14.12 -14.15 24.05
C ASP A 2 12.88 -14.17 23.11
N PRO A 3 11.76 -14.80 23.48
CA PRO A 3 10.51 -14.79 22.71
C PRO A 3 10.08 -13.39 22.25
N LYS A 4 10.33 -12.35 23.06
CA LYS A 4 10.03 -10.95 22.71
C LYS A 4 10.87 -10.46 21.52
N ASN A 5 12.16 -10.80 21.51
CA ASN A 5 13.07 -10.43 20.41
C ASN A 5 12.69 -11.17 19.12
N MET A 6 12.27 -12.44 19.21
CA MET A 6 11.76 -13.18 18.05
C MET A 6 10.46 -12.56 17.51
N ALA A 7 9.54 -12.15 18.39
CA ALA A 7 8.31 -11.47 17.98
C ALA A 7 8.61 -10.15 17.26
N LYS A 8 9.49 -9.30 17.81
CA LYS A 8 9.91 -8.04 17.18
C LYS A 8 10.53 -8.25 15.80
N GLN A 9 11.49 -9.17 15.68
CA GLN A 9 12.12 -9.51 14.40
C GLN A 9 11.11 -10.02 13.37
N THR A 10 10.12 -10.82 13.79
CA THR A 10 9.05 -11.30 12.92
C THR A 10 8.17 -10.16 12.41
N PHE A 11 7.82 -9.21 13.27
CA PHE A 11 7.07 -8.02 12.88
C PHE A 11 7.86 -7.12 11.92
N ASP A 12 9.15 -6.89 12.17
CA ASP A 12 10.02 -6.12 11.29
C ASP A 12 10.14 -6.77 9.90
N PHE A 13 10.23 -8.10 9.86
CA PHE A 13 10.19 -8.84 8.61
C PHE A 13 8.88 -8.61 7.85
N TYR A 14 7.72 -8.78 8.51
CA TYR A 14 6.42 -8.55 7.87
C TYR A 14 6.26 -7.11 7.37
N ARG A 15 6.73 -6.12 8.12
CA ARG A 15 6.74 -4.72 7.67
C ARG A 15 7.54 -4.55 6.40
N SER A 16 8.79 -5.01 6.39
CA SER A 16 9.66 -4.91 5.22
C SER A 16 9.09 -5.64 4.00
N THR A 17 8.56 -6.86 4.19
CA THR A 17 7.90 -7.60 3.11
C THR A 17 6.69 -6.84 2.56
N PHE A 18 5.83 -6.30 3.43
CA PHE A 18 4.67 -5.51 3.04
C PHE A 18 5.07 -4.25 2.26
N GLU A 19 6.02 -3.47 2.77
CA GLU A 19 6.48 -2.23 2.12
C GLU A 19 7.04 -2.49 0.72
N ASN A 20 7.87 -3.53 0.59
CA ASN A 20 8.44 -3.92 -0.70
C ASN A 20 7.37 -4.40 -1.69
N ALA A 21 6.46 -5.26 -1.23
CA ALA A 21 5.36 -5.76 -2.07
C ALA A 21 4.41 -4.63 -2.49
N PHE A 22 4.04 -3.75 -1.56
CA PHE A 22 3.18 -2.60 -1.84
C PHE A 22 3.83 -1.65 -2.84
N LYS A 23 5.12 -1.38 -2.71
CA LYS A 23 5.88 -0.55 -3.67
C LYS A 23 5.91 -1.19 -5.05
N ALA A 24 6.18 -2.49 -5.15
CA ALA A 24 6.18 -3.22 -6.42
C ALA A 24 4.79 -3.17 -7.11
N MET A 25 3.74 -3.44 -6.35
CA MET A 25 2.35 -3.36 -6.82
C MET A 25 1.97 -1.94 -7.27
N SER A 26 2.38 -0.92 -6.52
CA SER A 26 2.12 0.48 -6.86
C SER A 26 2.78 0.87 -8.19
N MET A 27 4.03 0.45 -8.42
CA MET A 27 4.73 0.68 -9.70
C MET A 27 4.03 -0.02 -10.86
N LEU A 28 3.61 -1.28 -10.67
CA LEU A 28 2.89 -2.03 -11.69
C LEU A 28 1.56 -1.36 -12.04
N GLN A 29 0.80 -0.96 -11.01
CA GLN A 29 -0.45 -0.22 -11.18
C GLN A 29 -0.22 1.08 -11.97
N GLU A 30 0.80 1.87 -11.66
CA GLU A 30 1.11 3.10 -12.40
C GLU A 30 1.45 2.83 -13.87
N GLN A 31 2.19 1.76 -14.17
CA GLN A 31 2.49 1.37 -15.56
C GLN A 31 1.22 0.92 -16.30
N THR A 32 0.38 0.09 -15.67
CA THR A 32 -0.89 -0.35 -16.25
C THR A 32 -1.83 0.82 -16.49
N GLN A 33 -1.91 1.79 -15.56
CA GLN A 33 -2.70 3.01 -15.72
C GLN A 33 -2.26 3.80 -16.97
N ARG A 34 -0.96 4.02 -17.14
CA ARG A 34 -0.43 4.71 -18.33
C ARG A 34 -0.77 3.97 -19.63
N MET A 35 -0.63 2.64 -19.64
CA MET A 35 -0.99 1.82 -20.79
C MET A 35 -2.49 1.91 -21.11
N MET A 36 -3.34 1.89 -20.08
CA MET A 36 -4.78 2.05 -20.23
C MET A 36 -5.15 3.44 -20.76
N ASP A 37 -4.54 4.51 -20.25
CA ASP A 37 -4.78 5.86 -20.75
C ASP A 37 -4.41 5.97 -22.25
N MET A 38 -3.24 5.46 -22.63
CA MET A 38 -2.83 5.41 -24.05
C MET A 38 -3.82 4.62 -24.90
N TYR A 39 -4.29 3.48 -24.42
CA TYR A 39 -5.28 2.65 -25.13
C TYR A 39 -6.62 3.38 -25.29
N LEU A 40 -7.12 4.02 -24.24
CA LEU A 40 -8.39 4.78 -24.27
C LEU A 40 -8.31 5.96 -25.22
N ASP A 41 -7.16 6.63 -25.33
CA ASP A 41 -6.97 7.76 -26.23
C ASP A 41 -6.88 7.31 -27.71
N GLN A 42 -6.36 6.11 -27.97
CA GLN A 42 -6.24 5.53 -29.32
C GLN A 42 -7.50 4.78 -29.79
N THR A 43 -8.41 4.41 -28.89
CA THR A 43 -9.59 3.62 -29.22
C THR A 43 -10.65 4.49 -29.91
N ALA A 44 -10.82 4.31 -31.21
CA ALA A 44 -11.92 4.90 -31.96
C ALA A 44 -13.27 4.30 -31.48
N GLY A 45 -14.20 5.16 -31.07
CA GLY A 45 -15.56 4.74 -30.69
C GLY A 45 -15.83 4.62 -29.19
N PHE A 46 -14.87 4.91 -28.31
CA PHE A 46 -15.13 4.97 -26.87
C PHE A 46 -15.66 6.37 -26.48
N PRO A 47 -16.88 6.50 -25.93
CA PRO A 47 -17.45 7.79 -25.55
C PRO A 47 -16.61 8.48 -24.46
N GLU A 48 -16.53 9.81 -24.51
CA GLU A 48 -15.79 10.62 -23.52
C GLU A 48 -16.28 10.40 -22.08
N GLU A 49 -17.58 10.19 -21.90
CA GLU A 49 -18.16 9.84 -20.59
C GLU A 49 -17.63 8.51 -20.06
N GLY A 50 -17.45 7.51 -20.93
CA GLY A 50 -16.82 6.24 -20.59
C GLY A 50 -15.36 6.41 -20.20
N LYS A 51 -14.59 7.21 -20.94
CA LYS A 51 -13.18 7.52 -20.60
C LYS A 51 -13.09 8.19 -19.22
N LYS A 52 -14.00 9.13 -18.94
CA LYS A 52 -14.09 9.79 -17.64
C LYS A 52 -14.40 8.79 -16.52
N ALA A 53 -15.38 7.91 -16.70
CA ALA A 53 -15.73 6.89 -15.71
C ALA A 53 -14.56 5.94 -15.40
N VAL A 54 -13.80 5.52 -16.42
CA VAL A 54 -12.60 4.69 -16.22
C VAL A 54 -11.53 5.44 -15.42
N ARG A 55 -11.25 6.70 -15.77
CA ARG A 55 -10.27 7.53 -15.04
C ARG A 55 -10.68 7.75 -13.58
N GLU A 56 -11.96 8.00 -13.32
CA GLU A 56 -12.50 8.14 -11.97
C GLU A 56 -12.37 6.83 -11.16
N TRP A 57 -12.71 5.69 -11.77
CA TRP A 57 -12.54 4.38 -11.15
C TRP A 57 -11.09 4.09 -10.79
N VAL A 58 -10.17 4.38 -11.71
CA VAL A 58 -8.73 4.23 -11.52
C VAL A 58 -8.21 5.10 -10.36
N ASN A 59 -8.69 6.35 -10.27
CA ASN A 59 -8.34 7.25 -9.18
C ASN A 59 -8.90 6.78 -7.83
N ALA A 60 -10.14 6.30 -7.80
CA ALA A 60 -10.75 5.72 -6.60
C ALA A 60 -9.98 4.50 -6.11
N TYR A 61 -9.56 3.61 -7.02
CA TYR A 61 -8.73 2.46 -6.69
C TYR A 61 -7.36 2.90 -6.13
N LYS A 62 -6.69 3.88 -6.75
CA LYS A 62 -5.42 4.43 -6.24
C LYS A 62 -5.56 4.99 -4.82
N LYS A 63 -6.64 5.74 -4.57
CA LYS A 63 -6.93 6.27 -3.23
C LYS A 63 -7.16 5.15 -2.22
N GLY A 64 -7.98 4.15 -2.57
CA GLY A 64 -8.23 3.00 -1.70
C GLY A 64 -6.96 2.24 -1.31
N SER A 65 -6.05 2.02 -2.28
CA SER A 65 -4.74 1.41 -2.00
C SER A 65 -3.88 2.24 -1.05
N GLN A 66 -3.89 3.57 -1.19
CA GLN A 66 -3.16 4.47 -0.28
C GLN A 66 -3.76 4.48 1.13
N ASP A 67 -5.08 4.53 1.25
CA ASP A 67 -5.78 4.47 2.53
C ASP A 67 -5.51 3.12 3.23
N PHE A 68 -5.49 2.02 2.48
CA PHE A 68 -5.09 0.70 2.99
C PHE A 68 -3.65 0.70 3.50
N LYS A 69 -2.69 1.23 2.72
CA LYS A 69 -1.30 1.33 3.17
C LYS A 69 -1.20 2.12 4.47
N LYS A 70 -1.89 3.26 4.56
CA LYS A 70 -1.90 4.10 5.75
C LYS A 70 -2.40 3.34 6.97
N ALA A 71 -3.49 2.58 6.85
CA ALA A 71 -4.02 1.76 7.93
C ALA A 71 -3.03 0.67 8.40
N VAL A 72 -2.30 0.07 7.46
CA VAL A 72 -1.25 -0.91 7.78
C VAL A 72 -0.06 -0.24 8.48
N ASP A 73 0.43 0.89 7.97
CA ASP A 73 1.52 1.67 8.57
C ASP A 73 1.17 2.10 10.00
N GLU A 74 -0.06 2.57 10.23
CA GLU A 74 -0.56 2.92 11.57
C GLU A 74 -0.60 1.70 12.51
N SER A 75 -0.94 0.52 11.99
CA SER A 75 -0.96 -0.72 12.76
C SER A 75 0.46 -1.14 13.17
N PHE A 76 1.42 -1.04 12.25
CA PHE A 76 2.84 -1.24 12.53
C PHE A 76 3.37 -0.26 13.60
N ALA A 77 3.01 1.02 13.49
CA ALA A 77 3.41 2.02 14.48
C ALA A 77 2.83 1.74 15.88
N LYS A 78 1.62 1.18 15.99
CA LYS A 78 1.04 0.77 17.29
C LYS A 78 1.84 -0.37 17.92
N VAL A 79 2.26 -1.35 17.13
CA VAL A 79 3.08 -2.48 17.59
C VAL A 79 4.45 -1.99 18.07
N ASP A 80 5.09 -1.07 17.34
CA ASP A 80 6.37 -0.48 17.79
C ASP A 80 6.24 0.25 19.13
N LYS A 81 5.15 1.00 19.31
CA LYS A 81 4.85 1.69 20.58
C LYS A 81 4.68 0.69 21.72
N TYR A 82 3.95 -0.41 21.50
CA TYR A 82 3.79 -1.47 22.49
C TYR A 82 5.15 -2.00 22.96
N PHE A 83 6.03 -2.37 22.02
CA PHE A 83 7.36 -2.88 22.36
C PHE A 83 8.24 -1.83 23.07
N THR A 84 8.13 -0.55 22.69
CA THR A 84 8.89 0.56 23.28
C THR A 84 8.41 0.94 24.69
N THR A 85 7.09 0.94 24.93
CA THR A 85 6.52 1.24 26.26
C THR A 85 6.93 0.18 27.27
N GLU A 86 6.87 -1.10 26.90
CA GLU A 86 7.34 -2.19 27.78
C GLU A 86 8.85 -2.11 28.09
N GLU A 87 9.69 -1.64 27.15
CA GLU A 87 11.13 -1.46 27.40
C GLU A 87 11.41 -0.35 28.43
N LYS A 88 10.51 0.65 28.54
CA LYS A 88 10.59 1.72 29.55
C LYS A 88 10.08 1.28 30.91
N GLU A 89 9.07 0.42 30.97
CA GLU A 89 8.53 -0.13 32.23
C GLU A 89 9.47 -1.15 32.90
N LYS A 90 10.37 -1.76 32.13
CA LYS A 90 11.38 -2.71 32.65
C LYS A 90 12.71 -2.06 33.10
N LYS A 91 12.85 -0.73 32.95
CA LYS A 91 14.01 0.05 33.42
C LYS A 91 13.68 0.79 34.70
#